data_AF-A0A4V1FFY1-F1
#
_entry.id   AF-A0A4V1FFY1-F1
#
_cell.length_a   1.000
_cell.length_b   1.000
_cell.length_c   1.000
_cell.angle_alpha   90.00
_cell.angle_beta   90.00
_cell.angle_gamma   90.00
#
_symmetry.space_group_name_H-M   'P 1'
#
loop_
_entity.id
_entity.type
_entity.pdbx_description
1 polymer ?
#
loop_
_entity_poly.entity_id
_entity_poly.type
_entity_poly.pdbx_seq_one_letter_code
_entity_poly.pdbx_strand_id
1 'polypeptide(L)'
;MESQLMSFLNGLHVVEPRQAVELWILGVNNRSGSVQYAMLSPSLQKQSREKFEQTHWVTGQSSPWVSNLRITKVEKLSESKMKYTVKYDLETSYAHFGSWQKVIIVEKNLEPFREYWFISSITTKYNQWEAFTPAETVLEK
;
A
#
# COMPACT_ATOMS: atom_id res chain seq x y z
N MET A 1 -22.84 -9.31 3.28
CA MET A 1 -21.39 -9.14 3.53
C MET A 1 -20.67 -8.67 2.26
N GLU A 2 -20.72 -9.41 1.14
CA GLU A 2 -20.09 -8.98 -0.12
C GLU A 2 -20.56 -7.60 -0.63
N SER A 3 -21.87 -7.29 -0.54
CA SER A 3 -22.39 -5.97 -0.91
C SER A 3 -21.83 -4.82 -0.06
N GLN A 4 -21.58 -5.06 1.24
CA GLN A 4 -21.00 -4.06 2.15
C GLN A 4 -19.51 -3.85 1.87
N LEU A 5 -18.78 -4.93 1.56
CA LEU A 5 -17.40 -4.86 1.13
C LEU A 5 -17.28 -4.02 -0.15
N MET A 6 -18.09 -4.32 -1.16
CA MET A 6 -18.10 -3.57 -2.41
C MET A 6 -18.45 -2.10 -2.18
N SER A 7 -19.41 -1.79 -1.30
CA SER A 7 -19.73 -0.41 -0.93
C SER A 7 -18.54 0.31 -0.27
N PHE A 8 -17.80 -0.36 0.61
CA PHE A 8 -16.61 0.19 1.25
C PHE A 8 -15.49 0.47 0.23
N LEU A 9 -15.16 -0.51 -0.62
CA LEU A 9 -14.15 -0.37 -1.66
C LEU A 9 -14.50 0.78 -2.63
N ASN A 10 -15.76 0.79 -3.09
CA ASN A 10 -16.26 1.81 -4.00
C ASN A 10 -16.26 3.22 -3.38
N GLY A 11 -16.51 3.34 -2.07
CA GLY A 11 -16.51 4.61 -1.36
C GLY A 11 -15.11 5.19 -1.15
N LEU A 12 -14.07 4.35 -1.25
CA LEU A 12 -12.67 4.75 -1.14
C LEU A 12 -11.99 4.97 -2.50
N HIS A 13 -12.70 4.81 -3.62
CA HIS A 13 -12.15 5.14 -4.93
C HIS A 13 -11.71 6.61 -5.00
N VAL A 14 -10.49 6.84 -5.46
CA VAL A 14 -9.87 8.16 -5.56
C VAL A 14 -9.68 8.55 -7.02
N VAL A 15 -9.84 9.84 -7.32
CA VAL A 15 -9.68 10.38 -8.68
C VAL A 15 -8.28 10.93 -8.95
N GLU A 16 -7.50 11.17 -7.89
CA GLU A 16 -6.10 11.59 -7.98
C GLU A 16 -5.14 10.42 -7.69
N PRO A 17 -4.12 10.17 -8.52
CA PRO A 17 -3.19 9.05 -8.34
C PRO A 17 -2.46 9.10 -7.00
N ARG A 18 -2.16 10.32 -6.52
CA ARG A 18 -1.45 10.55 -5.27
C ARG A 18 -2.26 10.10 -4.05
N GLN A 19 -3.58 10.27 -4.09
CA GLN A 19 -4.46 9.93 -2.98
C GLN A 19 -4.47 8.42 -2.70
N ALA A 20 -4.30 7.58 -3.73
CA ALA A 20 -4.22 6.13 -3.55
C ALA A 20 -3.01 5.75 -2.67
N VAL A 21 -1.87 6.41 -2.89
CA VAL A 21 -0.66 6.22 -2.07
C VAL A 21 -0.82 6.81 -0.68
N GLU A 22 -1.44 7.98 -0.55
CA GLU A 22 -1.65 8.63 0.76
C GLU A 22 -2.63 7.84 1.65
N LEU A 23 -3.70 7.28 1.09
CA LEU A 23 -4.61 6.39 1.81
C LEU A 23 -3.93 5.07 2.19
N TRP A 24 -3.10 4.51 1.31
CA TRP A 24 -2.32 3.32 1.66
C TRP A 24 -1.33 3.62 2.81
N ILE A 25 -0.64 4.76 2.78
CA ILE A 25 0.23 5.24 3.87
C ILE A 25 -0.58 5.39 5.17
N LEU A 26 -1.78 5.97 5.10
CA LEU A 26 -2.68 6.07 6.25
C LEU A 26 -3.04 4.69 6.80
N GLY A 27 -3.31 3.73 5.92
CA GLY A 27 -3.56 2.33 6.28
C GLY A 27 -2.35 1.68 6.96
N VAL A 28 -1.12 1.95 6.51
CA VAL A 28 0.11 1.44 7.16
C VAL A 28 0.27 2.06 8.56
N ASN A 29 0.14 3.38 8.68
CA ASN A 29 0.29 4.09 9.96
C ASN A 29 -0.75 3.63 11.00
N ASN A 30 -1.95 3.30 10.57
CA ASN A 30 -3.04 2.82 11.45
C ASN A 30 -3.13 1.29 11.53
N ARG A 31 -2.19 0.56 10.92
CA ARG A 31 -2.21 -0.91 10.85
C ARG A 31 -3.49 -1.50 10.27
N SER A 32 -4.19 -0.70 9.47
CA SER A 32 -5.48 -1.04 8.86
C SER A 32 -5.24 -1.70 7.51
N GLY A 33 -5.30 -3.03 7.52
CA GLY A 33 -5.21 -3.84 6.31
C GLY A 33 -6.40 -3.62 5.37
N SER A 34 -7.58 -3.28 5.89
CA SER A 34 -8.76 -2.98 5.05
C SER A 34 -8.57 -1.70 4.22
N VAL A 35 -8.00 -0.64 4.81
CA VAL A 35 -7.66 0.60 4.07
C VAL A 35 -6.56 0.33 3.05
N GLN A 36 -5.52 -0.43 3.41
CA GLN A 36 -4.46 -0.81 2.47
C GLN A 36 -5.03 -1.62 1.30
N TYR A 37 -5.86 -2.62 1.58
CA TYR A 37 -6.50 -3.49 0.60
C TYR A 37 -7.41 -2.72 -0.36
N ALA A 38 -8.15 -1.73 0.16
CA ALA A 38 -9.04 -0.91 -0.66
C ALA A 38 -8.30 -0.13 -1.75
N MET A 39 -7.03 0.20 -1.54
CA MET A 39 -6.21 0.91 -2.52
C MET A 39 -5.61 0.00 -3.58
N LEU A 40 -5.72 -1.33 -3.45
CA LEU A 40 -5.08 -2.27 -4.36
C LEU A 40 -5.91 -2.48 -5.64
N SER A 41 -5.22 -2.80 -6.74
CA SER A 41 -5.86 -3.27 -7.97
C SER A 41 -6.66 -4.56 -7.72
N PRO A 42 -7.67 -4.89 -8.55
CA PRO A 42 -8.38 -6.16 -8.43
C PRO A 42 -7.46 -7.39 -8.44
N SER A 43 -6.35 -7.34 -9.19
CA SER A 43 -5.37 -8.42 -9.24
C SER A 43 -4.60 -8.56 -7.93
N LEU A 44 -4.11 -7.46 -7.34
CA LEU A 44 -3.43 -7.48 -6.05
C LEU A 44 -4.39 -7.83 -4.90
N GLN A 45 -5.63 -7.36 -4.95
CA GLN A 45 -6.70 -7.75 -4.03
C GLN A 45 -6.91 -9.27 -4.03
N LYS A 46 -7.03 -9.88 -5.21
CA LYS A 46 -7.19 -11.33 -5.34
C LYS A 46 -5.99 -12.10 -4.78
N GLN A 47 -4.77 -11.64 -5.05
CA GLN A 47 -3.53 -12.32 -4.63
C GLN A 47 -3.25 -12.21 -3.13
N SER A 48 -3.69 -11.12 -2.49
CA SER A 48 -3.35 -10.81 -1.10
C SER A 48 -4.48 -11.03 -0.10
N ARG A 49 -5.73 -11.26 -0.57
CA ARG A 49 -6.92 -11.39 0.28
C ARG A 49 -6.74 -12.40 1.41
N GLU A 50 -6.28 -13.61 1.08
CA GLU A 50 -6.11 -14.68 2.07
C GLU A 50 -5.17 -14.26 3.20
N LYS A 51 -4.04 -13.61 2.87
CA LYS A 51 -3.08 -13.13 3.86
C LYS A 51 -3.66 -12.02 4.74
N PHE A 52 -4.42 -11.09 4.17
CA PHE A 52 -5.14 -10.08 4.97
C PHE A 52 -6.18 -10.73 5.90
N GLU A 53 -6.91 -11.74 5.44
CA GLU A 53 -7.89 -12.46 6.25
C GLU A 53 -7.22 -13.24 7.40
N GLN A 54 -6.09 -13.90 7.12
CA GLN A 54 -5.28 -14.63 8.12
C GLN A 54 -4.74 -13.72 9.22
N THR A 55 -4.41 -12.46 8.90
CA THR A 55 -3.97 -11.47 9.91
C THR A 55 -5.12 -10.67 10.51
N HIS A 56 -6.37 -11.10 10.30
CA HIS A 56 -7.57 -10.39 10.75
C HIS A 56 -7.60 -8.91 10.33
N TRP A 57 -7.10 -8.62 9.13
CA TRP A 57 -6.99 -7.28 8.56
C TRP A 57 -6.10 -6.32 9.38
N VAL A 58 -5.27 -6.84 10.28
CA VAL A 58 -4.22 -6.10 10.97
C VAL A 58 -2.91 -6.30 10.22
N THR A 59 -2.10 -5.23 10.13
CA THR A 59 -0.82 -5.25 9.42
C THR A 59 0.29 -4.60 10.24
N GLY A 60 1.54 -4.84 9.82
CA GLY A 60 2.72 -4.37 10.54
C GLY A 60 2.95 -5.12 11.85
N GLN A 61 3.88 -4.62 12.66
CA GLN A 61 4.28 -5.22 13.93
C GLN A 61 4.56 -4.16 14.98
N SER A 62 4.60 -4.54 16.25
CA SER A 62 4.85 -3.61 17.36
C SER A 62 6.27 -3.05 17.37
N SER A 63 7.28 -3.81 16.97
CA SER A 63 8.69 -3.42 16.99
C SER A 63 9.55 -4.36 16.13
N PRO A 64 10.43 -3.84 15.24
CA PRO A 64 10.46 -2.45 14.77
C PRO A 64 9.19 -2.08 14.01
N TRP A 65 8.69 -0.86 14.23
CA TRP A 65 7.55 -0.30 13.51
C TRP A 65 8.00 0.69 12.43
N VAL A 66 7.13 0.89 11.44
CA VAL A 66 7.32 1.90 10.40
C VAL A 66 7.02 3.29 10.98
N SER A 67 7.93 4.24 10.80
CA SER A 67 7.74 5.65 11.12
C SER A 67 8.20 6.55 9.96
N ASN A 68 7.85 7.84 10.02
CA ASN A 68 8.22 8.85 9.02
C ASN A 68 7.90 8.46 7.55
N LEU A 69 6.88 7.62 7.34
CA LEU A 69 6.45 7.12 6.03
C LEU A 69 5.92 8.29 5.17
N ARG A 70 6.63 8.61 4.09
CA ARG A 70 6.35 9.80 3.25
C ARG A 70 6.75 9.62 1.80
N ILE A 71 5.99 10.23 0.89
CA ILE A 71 6.33 10.31 -0.53
C ILE A 71 7.54 11.23 -0.71
N THR A 72 8.59 10.77 -1.40
CA THR A 72 9.80 11.57 -1.66
C THR A 72 10.09 11.78 -3.15
N LYS A 73 9.46 11.01 -4.03
CA LYS A 73 9.61 11.16 -5.49
C LYS A 73 8.32 10.76 -6.18
N VAL A 74 7.96 11.51 -7.22
CA VAL A 74 6.82 11.25 -8.11
C VAL A 74 7.32 11.28 -9.55
N GLU A 75 6.99 10.27 -10.33
CA GLU A 75 7.38 10.14 -11.73
C GLU A 75 6.14 9.76 -12.56
N LYS A 76 5.82 10.55 -13.60
CA LYS A 76 4.78 10.21 -14.56
C LYS A 76 5.32 9.20 -15.55
N LEU A 77 4.75 8.00 -15.58
CA LEU A 77 5.13 6.96 -16.54
C LEU A 77 4.28 7.03 -17.82
N SER A 78 3.00 7.39 -17.68
CA SER A 78 2.06 7.71 -18.76
C SER A 78 0.89 8.53 -18.21
N GLU A 79 -0.11 8.85 -19.05
CA GLU A 79 -1.36 9.49 -18.59
C GLU A 79 -2.17 8.64 -17.60
N SER A 80 -2.01 7.32 -17.65
CA SER A 80 -2.76 6.36 -16.83
C SER A 80 -1.88 5.64 -15.82
N LYS A 81 -0.62 6.06 -15.64
CA LYS A 81 0.35 5.35 -14.79
C LYS A 81 1.36 6.29 -14.15
N MET A 82 1.46 6.20 -12.83
CA MET A 82 2.36 7.03 -12.02
C MET A 82 3.20 6.14 -11.12
N LYS A 83 4.42 6.57 -10.84
CA LYS A 83 5.36 5.91 -9.93
C LYS A 83 5.68 6.84 -8.76
N TYR A 84 5.57 6.29 -7.56
CA TYR A 84 5.87 6.95 -6.31
C TYR A 84 7.02 6.23 -5.63
N THR A 85 7.99 7.00 -5.13
CA THR A 85 8.96 6.48 -4.15
C THR A 85 8.54 6.98 -2.78
N VAL A 86 8.34 6.05 -1.86
CA VAL A 86 7.97 6.32 -0.48
C VAL A 86 9.15 5.92 0.40
N LYS A 87 9.60 6.82 1.28
CA LYS A 87 10.63 6.53 2.29
C LYS A 87 10.01 6.40 3.66
N TYR A 88 10.63 5.58 4.50
CA TYR A 88 10.25 5.36 5.88
C TYR A 88 11.46 4.98 6.70
N ASP A 89 11.28 5.06 8.00
CA ASP A 89 12.22 4.62 9.00
C ASP A 89 11.66 3.38 9.71
N LEU A 90 12.55 2.47 10.11
CA LEU A 90 12.20 1.38 11.02
C LEU A 90 12.71 1.71 12.40
N GLU A 91 11.83 1.73 13.39
CA GLU A 91 12.15 2.22 14.72
C GLU A 91 11.62 1.31 15.81
N THR A 92 12.30 1.37 16.94
CA THR A 92 11.88 0.78 18.22
C THR A 92 11.87 1.91 19.25
N SER A 93 11.42 1.63 20.48
CA SER A 93 11.43 2.64 21.54
C SER A 93 12.83 3.11 21.94
N TYR A 94 13.89 2.40 21.53
CA TYR A 94 15.26 2.64 21.96
C TYR A 94 16.29 2.72 20.82
N ALA A 95 15.93 2.39 19.58
CA ALA A 95 16.86 2.34 18.46
C ALA A 95 16.18 2.55 17.10
N HIS A 96 16.96 3.10 16.16
CA HIS A 96 16.61 3.29 14.76
C HIS A 96 17.31 2.22 13.90
N PHE A 97 16.53 1.46 13.13
CA PHE A 97 16.92 0.31 12.31
C PHE A 97 17.12 0.69 10.82
N GLY A 98 17.27 1.98 10.56
CA GLY A 98 17.60 2.54 9.25
C GLY A 98 16.40 3.09 8.49
N SER A 99 16.72 3.88 7.46
CA SER A 99 15.76 4.40 6.49
C SER A 99 15.70 3.53 5.25
N TRP A 100 14.49 3.22 4.83
CA TRP A 100 14.20 2.32 3.72
C TRP A 100 13.25 3.00 2.72
N GLN A 101 13.03 2.34 1.59
CA GLN A 101 12.12 2.86 0.57
C GLN A 101 11.32 1.76 -0.10
N LYS A 102 10.08 2.10 -0.47
CA LYS A 102 9.22 1.33 -1.36
C LYS A 102 9.01 2.09 -2.66
N VAL A 103 8.86 1.34 -3.74
CA VAL A 103 8.37 1.85 -5.02
C VAL A 103 6.93 1.40 -5.19
N ILE A 104 6.03 2.36 -5.40
CA ILE A 104 4.60 2.11 -5.60
C ILE A 104 4.23 2.57 -7.00
N ILE A 105 3.56 1.70 -7.74
CA ILE A 105 2.98 2.03 -9.04
C ILE A 105 1.47 2.11 -8.86
N VAL A 106 0.89 3.20 -9.34
CA VAL A 106 -0.55 3.36 -9.43
C VAL A 106 -0.98 3.46 -10.89
N GLU A 107 -2.14 2.89 -11.17
CA GLU A 107 -2.75 2.85 -12.50
C GLU A 107 -4.18 3.34 -12.43
N LYS A 108 -4.60 4.04 -13.49
CA LYS A 108 -6.00 4.40 -13.70
C LYS A 108 -6.75 3.14 -14.11
N ASN A 109 -7.93 2.93 -13.56
CA ASN A 109 -8.79 1.84 -13.98
C ASN A 109 -9.21 1.98 -15.45
N LEU A 110 -9.54 0.85 -16.08
CA LEU A 110 -9.94 0.78 -17.48
C LEU A 110 -11.45 0.63 -17.66
N GLU A 111 -12.24 0.71 -16.57
CA GLU A 111 -13.68 0.52 -16.66
C GLU A 111 -14.34 1.75 -17.31
N PRO A 112 -15.23 1.55 -18.30
CA PRO A 112 -16.00 2.65 -18.84
C PRO A 112 -16.91 3.22 -17.75
N PHE A 113 -17.06 4.55 -17.72
CA PHE A 113 -17.98 5.31 -16.85
C PHE A 113 -17.57 5.54 -15.39
N ARG A 114 -16.41 5.05 -14.94
CA ARG A 114 -15.93 5.37 -13.58
C ARG A 114 -14.43 5.47 -13.56
N GLU A 115 -13.88 6.68 -13.49
CA GLU A 115 -12.44 6.87 -13.36
C GLU A 115 -12.01 6.83 -11.88
N TYR A 116 -11.05 5.97 -11.56
CA TYR A 116 -10.39 5.92 -10.27
C TYR A 116 -8.98 5.33 -10.40
N TRP A 117 -8.15 5.58 -9.39
CA TRP A 117 -6.78 5.06 -9.32
C TRP A 117 -6.65 3.99 -8.26
N PHE A 118 -5.79 3.01 -8.54
CA PHE A 118 -5.41 1.97 -7.60
C PHE A 118 -3.91 1.70 -7.68
N ILE A 119 -3.37 1.08 -6.64
CA ILE A 119 -2.01 0.54 -6.58
C ILE A 119 -1.96 -0.76 -7.36
N SER A 120 -1.15 -0.81 -8.41
CA SER A 120 -0.93 -2.02 -9.23
C SER A 120 0.36 -2.75 -8.87
N SER A 121 1.28 -2.11 -8.14
CA SER A 121 2.49 -2.74 -7.64
C SER A 121 3.04 -2.01 -6.41
N ILE A 122 3.54 -2.77 -5.45
CA ILE A 122 4.36 -2.29 -4.34
C ILE A 122 5.61 -3.16 -4.32
N THR A 123 6.78 -2.54 -4.41
CA THR A 123 8.05 -3.25 -4.40
C THR A 123 8.97 -2.66 -3.34
N THR A 124 9.61 -3.54 -2.59
CA THR A 124 10.60 -3.17 -1.57
C THR A 124 11.77 -4.15 -1.60
N LYS A 125 12.91 -3.74 -1.01
CA LYS A 125 14.05 -4.64 -0.80
C LYS A 125 13.84 -5.41 0.50
N TYR A 126 14.22 -6.68 0.51
CA TYR A 126 14.22 -7.47 1.73
C TYR A 126 15.08 -6.81 2.82
N ASN A 127 14.53 -6.74 4.03
CA ASN A 127 15.27 -6.54 5.26
C ASN A 127 14.61 -7.38 6.35
N GLN A 128 15.43 -7.92 7.25
CA GLN A 128 14.99 -8.86 8.27
C GLN A 128 14.18 -8.22 9.42
N TRP A 129 14.14 -6.88 9.47
CA TRP A 129 13.55 -6.12 10.58
C TRP A 129 12.13 -5.63 10.30
N GLU A 130 11.65 -5.81 9.07
CA GLU A 130 10.38 -5.26 8.62
C GLU A 130 9.29 -6.33 8.51
N ALA A 131 8.11 -6.00 9.03
CA ALA A 131 6.88 -6.69 8.67
C ALA A 131 6.31 -6.09 7.38
N PHE A 132 6.40 -6.83 6.27
CA PHE A 132 5.87 -6.42 4.97
C PHE A 132 4.35 -6.55 4.91
N THR A 133 3.69 -5.62 4.23
CA THR A 133 2.24 -5.72 4.00
C THR A 133 1.94 -6.82 2.96
N PRO A 134 0.77 -7.49 3.02
CA PRO A 134 0.49 -8.67 2.22
C PRO A 134 0.61 -8.54 0.68
N ALA A 135 0.45 -7.32 0.15
CA ALA A 135 0.49 -7.05 -1.29
C ALA A 135 1.88 -6.66 -1.83
N GLU A 136 2.90 -6.67 -0.97
CA GLU A 136 4.25 -6.28 -1.36
C GLU A 136 5.01 -7.39 -2.07
N THR A 137 5.68 -7.02 -3.15
CA THR A 137 6.75 -7.82 -3.74
C THR A 137 8.07 -7.47 -3.05
N VAL A 138 8.61 -8.42 -2.30
CA VAL A 138 9.88 -8.27 -1.60
C VAL A 138 10.98 -8.84 -2.49
N LEU A 139 11.89 -7.97 -2.93
CA LEU A 139 13.04 -8.39 -3.73
C LEU A 139 14.08 -9.04 -2.82
N GLU A 140 14.50 -10.26 -3.18
CA GLU A 140 15.62 -10.93 -2.53
C GLU A 140 16.94 -10.17 -2.73
N LYS A 141 17.93 -10.49 -1.89
CA LYS A 141 19.27 -9.89 -1.92
C LYS A 141 20.06 -10.30 -3.15
#